data_AF-A0A957RAE4-F1
#
_entry.id   AF-A0A957RAE4-F1
#
_cell.length_a   1.000
_cell.length_b   1.000
_cell.length_c   1.000
_cell.angle_alpha   90.00
_cell.angle_beta   90.00
_cell.angle_gamma   90.00
#
_symmetry.space_group_name_H-M   'P 1'
#
loop_
_entity.id
_entity.type
_entity.pdbx_description
1 polymer ?
#
loop_
_entity_poly.entity_id
_entity_poly.type
_entity_poly.pdbx_seq_one_letter_code
_entity_poly.pdbx_strand_id
1 'polypeptide(L)'
;MLLHQALRLTLDPARPDVVATVGGGGKSTTAFRLAAEVAATGRRAVVAPSTRIAAFQTAWAPAFLEIDGAELPWQELERLLATHGYCLLGGPVAGDRRLGLEAAQIDELAARAAELGIAAITVEADGSKMRPVKAPAAHEPVLPASTTLLAPVVGLDAVGRPIDARTVHRPELVRAV
;
A
#
# COMPACT_ATOMS: atom_id res chain seq x y z
N MET A 1 -0.33 4.55 20.25
CA MET A 1 -1.05 5.44 19.31
C MET A 1 -1.32 4.65 18.04
N LEU A 2 -2.54 4.71 17.51
CA LEU A 2 -2.91 4.03 16.26
C LEU A 2 -2.48 4.88 15.05
N LEU A 3 -2.13 4.25 13.93
CA LEU A 3 -1.69 4.91 12.71
C LEU A 3 -2.76 5.82 12.12
N HIS A 4 -4.02 5.37 12.05
CA HIS A 4 -5.10 6.21 11.50
C HIS A 4 -5.32 7.50 12.31
N GLN A 5 -5.08 7.46 13.62
CA GLN A 5 -5.13 8.65 14.49
C GLN A 5 -3.92 9.56 14.25
N ALA A 6 -2.72 8.97 14.17
CA ALA A 6 -1.48 9.71 13.92
C ALA A 6 -1.51 10.44 12.57
N LEU A 7 -2.09 9.80 11.55
CA LEU A 7 -2.27 10.34 10.20
C LEU A 7 -3.53 11.20 10.06
N ARG A 8 -4.35 11.33 11.11
CA ARG A 8 -5.59 12.13 11.14
C ARG A 8 -6.58 11.76 10.03
N LEU A 9 -6.70 10.45 9.77
CA LEU A 9 -7.62 9.93 8.76
C LEU A 9 -9.08 10.13 9.20
N THR A 10 -9.95 10.37 8.22
CA THR A 10 -11.37 10.64 8.46
C THR A 10 -12.21 9.37 8.55
N LEU A 11 -11.80 8.33 7.82
CA LEU A 11 -12.45 7.04 7.70
C LEU A 11 -13.93 7.14 7.23
N ASP A 12 -14.20 8.09 6.34
CA ASP A 12 -15.50 8.32 5.71
C ASP A 12 -15.55 7.62 4.34
N PRO A 13 -16.37 6.56 4.14
CA PRO A 13 -16.47 5.91 2.83
C PRO A 13 -16.95 6.82 1.69
N ALA A 14 -17.66 7.92 1.98
CA ALA A 14 -18.04 8.89 0.95
C ALA A 14 -16.83 9.69 0.43
N ARG A 15 -15.75 9.74 1.20
CA ARG A 15 -14.47 10.40 0.89
C ARG A 15 -13.33 9.55 1.47
N PRO A 16 -13.04 8.39 0.88
CA PRO A 16 -12.11 7.42 1.44
C PRO A 16 -10.71 8.02 1.58
N ASP A 17 -10.01 7.65 2.65
CA ASP A 17 -8.61 7.99 2.80
C ASP A 17 -7.75 7.07 1.93
N VAL A 18 -7.22 7.60 0.83
CA VAL A 18 -6.23 6.90 -0.01
C VAL A 18 -4.82 7.31 0.44
N VAL A 19 -4.13 6.38 1.11
CA VAL A 19 -2.85 6.59 1.78
C VAL A 19 -1.73 5.90 1.02
N ALA A 20 -0.89 6.68 0.36
CA ALA A 20 0.27 6.19 -0.38
C ALA A 20 1.54 6.19 0.48
N THR A 21 2.03 5.01 0.82
CA THR A 21 3.31 4.82 1.51
C THR A 21 4.47 4.77 0.50
N VAL A 22 5.50 5.57 0.75
CA VAL A 22 6.70 5.71 -0.11
C VAL A 22 7.98 5.62 0.71
N GLY A 23 9.13 5.40 0.07
CA GLY A 23 10.43 5.35 0.75
C GLY A 23 10.91 3.94 1.12
N GLY A 24 11.46 3.76 2.32
CA GLY A 24 12.11 2.53 2.78
C GLY A 24 11.81 2.19 4.25
N GLY A 25 11.99 0.93 4.63
CA GLY A 25 11.83 0.50 6.03
C GLY A 25 10.40 0.48 6.55
N GLY A 26 9.69 -0.63 6.40
CA GLY A 26 8.38 -0.83 7.06
C GLY A 26 7.16 -0.28 6.32
N LYS A 27 7.28 0.12 5.04
CA LYS A 27 6.14 0.53 4.19
C LYS A 27 5.01 -0.49 4.18
N SER A 28 5.31 -1.73 3.79
CA SER A 28 4.31 -2.78 3.76
C SER A 28 3.72 -3.02 5.14
N THR A 29 4.55 -3.13 6.18
CA THR A 29 4.06 -3.28 7.56
C THR A 29 3.11 -2.15 7.95
N THR A 30 3.41 -0.91 7.57
CA THR A 30 2.57 0.27 7.81
C THR A 30 1.24 0.17 7.05
N ALA A 31 1.25 -0.19 5.77
CA ALA A 31 0.05 -0.34 4.95
C ALA A 31 -0.90 -1.42 5.51
N PHE A 32 -0.38 -2.62 5.77
CA PHE A 32 -1.17 -3.73 6.32
C PHE A 32 -1.67 -3.42 7.74
N ARG A 33 -0.82 -2.82 8.59
CA ARG A 33 -1.22 -2.40 9.94
C ARG A 33 -2.32 -1.36 9.92
N LEU A 34 -2.22 -0.36 9.04
CA LEU A 34 -3.24 0.67 8.91
C LEU A 34 -4.58 0.07 8.46
N ALA A 35 -4.58 -0.82 7.46
CA ALA A 35 -5.80 -1.50 7.03
C ALA A 35 -6.44 -2.34 8.15
N ALA A 36 -5.62 -3.06 8.93
CA ALA A 36 -6.10 -3.82 10.09
C ALA A 36 -6.68 -2.92 11.19
N GLU A 37 -6.07 -1.76 11.45
CA GLU A 37 -6.60 -0.80 12.41
C GLU A 37 -7.92 -0.18 11.96
N VAL A 38 -8.06 0.14 10.67
CA VAL A 38 -9.33 0.62 10.11
C VAL A 38 -10.41 -0.46 10.22
N ALA A 39 -10.09 -1.72 9.90
CA ALA A 39 -11.00 -2.85 10.10
C ALA A 39 -11.46 -2.98 11.56
N ALA A 40 -10.55 -2.79 12.52
CA ALA A 40 -10.86 -2.84 13.95
C ALA A 40 -11.82 -1.73 14.42
N THR A 41 -12.02 -0.66 13.63
CA THR A 41 -13.05 0.37 13.90
C THR A 41 -14.44 -0.01 13.38
N GLY A 42 -14.59 -1.18 12.76
CA GLY A 42 -15.83 -1.61 12.09
C GLY A 42 -16.01 -1.02 10.68
N ARG A 43 -14.98 -0.34 10.14
CA ARG A 43 -14.94 0.19 8.78
C ARG A 43 -14.22 -0.77 7.85
N ARG A 44 -14.40 -0.63 6.53
CA ARG A 44 -13.71 -1.49 5.56
C ARG A 44 -12.43 -0.83 5.04
N ALA A 45 -11.42 -1.64 4.73
CA ALA A 45 -10.18 -1.16 4.13
C ALA A 45 -9.67 -2.06 3.01
N VAL A 46 -8.82 -1.51 2.16
CA VAL A 46 -8.11 -2.24 1.11
C VAL A 46 -6.60 -1.99 1.23
N VAL A 47 -5.81 -3.03 1.01
CA VAL A 47 -4.38 -2.91 0.71
C VAL A 47 -4.21 -3.14 -0.79
N ALA A 48 -3.72 -2.14 -1.52
CA ALA A 48 -3.58 -2.15 -2.96
C ALA A 48 -2.20 -1.61 -3.35
N PRO A 49 -1.14 -2.43 -3.33
CA PRO A 49 0.17 -2.00 -3.79
C PRO A 49 0.12 -1.64 -5.28
N SER A 50 0.69 -0.50 -5.70
CA SER A 50 0.85 -0.16 -7.13
C SER A 50 2.18 -0.64 -7.70
N THR A 51 2.99 -1.30 -6.86
CA THR A 51 4.26 -1.91 -7.24
C THR A 51 4.33 -3.36 -6.80
N ARG A 52 5.37 -4.07 -7.21
CA ARG A 52 5.53 -5.48 -6.84
C ARG A 52 5.81 -5.65 -5.35
N ILE A 53 4.98 -6.41 -4.64
CA ILE A 53 5.23 -6.85 -3.27
C ILE A 53 5.81 -8.28 -3.25
N ALA A 54 6.34 -8.72 -2.11
CA ALA A 54 6.77 -10.11 -1.96
C ALA A 54 5.56 -11.04 -1.80
N ALA A 55 5.58 -12.19 -2.46
CA ALA A 55 4.43 -13.10 -2.51
C ALA A 55 4.01 -13.61 -1.11
N PHE A 56 4.96 -13.77 -0.19
CA PHE A 56 4.66 -14.19 1.18
C PHE A 56 3.80 -13.18 1.95
N GLN A 57 3.79 -11.90 1.55
CA GLN A 57 3.00 -10.86 2.20
C GLN A 57 1.50 -11.03 1.97
N THR A 58 1.09 -11.86 1.01
CA THR A 58 -0.31 -12.24 0.82
C THR A 58 -0.92 -12.83 2.09
N ALA A 59 -0.14 -13.57 2.88
CA ALA A 59 -0.60 -14.18 4.12
C ALA A 59 -0.78 -13.17 5.28
N TRP A 60 -0.41 -11.89 5.10
CA TRP A 60 -0.56 -10.88 6.14
C TRP A 60 -1.98 -10.29 6.23
N ALA A 61 -2.78 -10.44 5.17
CA ALA A 61 -4.18 -10.03 5.15
C ALA A 61 -5.10 -11.22 5.44
N PRO A 62 -6.27 -11.02 6.07
CA PRO A 62 -7.25 -12.07 6.36
C PRO A 62 -7.93 -12.58 5.08
N ALA A 63 -7.89 -11.79 4.00
CA ALA A 63 -8.40 -12.12 2.69
C ALA A 63 -7.49 -11.53 1.61
N PHE A 64 -7.41 -12.26 0.50
CA PHE A 64 -6.67 -11.86 -0.69
C PHE A 64 -7.53 -12.09 -1.93
N LEU A 65 -7.49 -11.14 -2.86
CA LEU A 65 -8.17 -11.22 -4.15
C LEU A 65 -7.16 -10.95 -5.26
N GLU A 66 -6.96 -11.97 -6.10
CA GLU A 66 -6.08 -11.86 -7.26
C GLU A 66 -6.80 -11.13 -8.40
N ILE A 67 -6.13 -10.14 -8.98
CA ILE A 67 -6.63 -9.34 -10.10
C ILE A 67 -5.84 -9.73 -11.36
N ASP A 68 -6.44 -10.55 -12.20
CA ASP A 68 -5.88 -10.91 -13.50
C ASP A 68 -6.63 -10.17 -14.61
N GLY A 69 -6.07 -9.02 -15.03
CA GLY A 69 -6.67 -8.14 -16.03
C GLY A 69 -6.99 -6.75 -15.51
N ALA A 70 -7.74 -5.99 -16.31
CA ALA A 70 -8.08 -4.59 -16.01
C ALA A 70 -9.27 -4.45 -15.05
N GLU A 71 -10.27 -5.32 -15.16
CA GLU A 71 -11.50 -5.23 -14.39
C GLU A 71 -11.36 -5.81 -12.97
N LEU A 72 -11.96 -5.13 -12.00
CA LEU A 72 -12.00 -5.58 -10.61
C LEU A 72 -13.23 -6.48 -10.37
N PRO A 73 -13.09 -7.64 -9.71
CA PRO A 73 -14.20 -8.53 -9.40
C PRO A 73 -15.00 -8.00 -8.19
N TRP A 74 -15.85 -7.00 -8.46
CA TRP A 74 -16.57 -6.20 -7.46
C TRP A 74 -17.39 -7.00 -6.45
N GLN A 75 -18.15 -7.98 -6.93
CA GLN A 75 -19.01 -8.81 -6.06
C GLN A 75 -18.19 -9.64 -5.07
N GLU A 76 -17.07 -10.18 -5.52
CA GLU A 76 -16.17 -10.97 -4.68
C GLU A 76 -15.44 -10.08 -3.68
N LEU A 77 -14.98 -8.90 -4.12
CA LEU A 77 -14.39 -7.90 -3.23
C LEU A 77 -15.37 -7.51 -2.12
N GLU A 78 -16.62 -7.19 -2.46
CA GLU A 78 -17.66 -6.84 -1.49
C GLU A 78 -17.86 -7.96 -0.47
N ARG A 79 -17.96 -9.22 -0.93
CA ARG A 79 -18.10 -10.40 -0.07
C ARG A 79 -16.94 -10.57 0.91
N LEU A 80 -15.71 -10.42 0.42
CA LEU A 80 -14.50 -10.52 1.25
C LEU A 80 -14.42 -9.38 2.27
N LEU A 81 -14.72 -8.14 1.86
CA LEU A 81 -14.74 -6.99 2.77
C LEU A 81 -15.84 -7.11 3.83
N ALA A 82 -17.01 -7.64 3.48
CA ALA A 82 -18.10 -7.89 4.42
C ALA A 82 -17.72 -8.94 5.47
N THR A 83 -16.94 -9.95 5.08
CA THR A 83 -16.56 -11.07 5.95
C THR A 83 -15.34 -10.74 6.82
N HIS A 84 -14.35 -10.07 6.26
CA HIS A 84 -13.03 -9.93 6.88
C HIS A 84 -12.66 -8.49 7.31
N GLY A 85 -13.47 -7.50 6.93
CA GLY A 85 -13.22 -6.08 7.20
C GLY A 85 -12.16 -5.45 6.30
N TYR A 86 -11.10 -6.19 5.91
CA TYR A 86 -10.17 -5.71 4.90
C TYR A 86 -9.63 -6.81 4.00
N CYS A 87 -9.20 -6.42 2.81
CA CYS A 87 -8.69 -7.33 1.77
C CYS A 87 -7.42 -6.77 1.12
N LEU A 88 -6.46 -7.64 0.84
CA LEU A 88 -5.34 -7.34 -0.03
C LEU A 88 -5.72 -7.63 -1.48
N LEU A 89 -5.46 -6.68 -2.38
CA LEU A 89 -5.51 -6.87 -3.81
C LEU A 89 -4.09 -7.02 -4.38
N GLY A 90 -3.95 -7.83 -5.42
CA GLY A 90 -2.68 -7.95 -6.14
C GLY A 90 -2.84 -8.72 -7.44
N GLY A 91 -2.02 -8.43 -8.44
CA GLY A 91 -1.98 -9.19 -9.69
C GLY A 91 -1.27 -10.54 -9.52
N PRO A 92 -1.04 -11.31 -10.60
CA PRO A 92 -0.44 -12.65 -10.53
C PRO A 92 0.98 -12.67 -9.96
N VAL A 93 1.44 -13.86 -9.58
CA VAL A 93 2.81 -14.08 -9.07
C VAL A 93 3.78 -14.28 -10.23
N ALA A 94 4.91 -13.59 -10.18
CA ALA A 94 6.07 -13.78 -11.03
C ALA A 94 7.32 -14.01 -10.17
N GLY A 95 7.72 -15.28 -10.02
CA GLY A 95 8.81 -15.67 -9.12
C GLY A 95 8.41 -15.58 -7.65
N ASP A 96 9.16 -14.82 -6.85
CA ASP A 96 8.89 -14.55 -5.43
C ASP A 96 8.10 -13.25 -5.21
N ARG A 97 7.67 -12.59 -6.28
CA ARG A 97 6.98 -11.30 -6.26
C ARG A 97 5.58 -11.40 -6.83
N ARG A 98 4.68 -10.62 -6.26
CA ARG A 98 3.33 -10.43 -6.76
C ARG A 98 3.24 -9.09 -7.49
N LEU A 99 2.55 -9.05 -8.62
CA LEU A 99 2.29 -7.78 -9.32
C LEU A 99 1.38 -6.88 -8.47
N GLY A 100 1.66 -5.57 -8.53
CA GLY A 100 0.76 -4.56 -7.98
C GLY A 100 -0.41 -4.29 -8.93
N LEU A 101 -1.33 -3.44 -8.50
CA LEU A 101 -2.42 -2.91 -9.31
C LEU A 101 -1.95 -1.72 -10.13
N GLU A 102 -2.62 -1.46 -11.23
CA GLU A 102 -2.47 -0.21 -11.98
C GLU A 102 -3.10 0.95 -11.20
N ALA A 103 -2.53 2.16 -11.35
CA ALA A 103 -3.03 3.36 -10.68
C ALA A 103 -4.53 3.61 -10.96
N ALA A 104 -4.98 3.36 -12.19
CA ALA A 104 -6.37 3.49 -12.60
C ALA A 104 -7.32 2.54 -11.85
N GLN A 105 -6.87 1.32 -11.50
CA GLN A 105 -7.69 0.37 -10.73
C GLN A 105 -7.85 0.86 -9.28
N ILE A 106 -6.83 1.50 -8.73
CA ILE A 106 -6.90 2.12 -7.40
C ILE A 106 -7.84 3.34 -7.41
N ASP A 107 -7.79 4.14 -8.48
CA ASP A 107 -8.72 5.25 -8.68
C ASP A 107 -10.17 4.78 -8.82
N GLU A 108 -10.40 3.66 -9.50
CA GLU A 108 -11.72 3.03 -9.60
C GLU A 108 -12.22 2.51 -8.24
N LEU A 109 -11.34 1.88 -7.43
CA LEU A 109 -11.66 1.49 -6.05
C LEU A 109 -12.08 2.68 -5.20
N ALA A 110 -11.36 3.80 -5.31
CA ALA A 110 -11.69 5.03 -4.59
C ALA A 110 -13.05 5.60 -5.04
N ALA A 111 -13.34 5.58 -6.34
CA ALA A 111 -14.62 6.04 -6.88
C ALA A 111 -15.82 5.21 -6.38
N ARG A 112 -15.64 3.89 -6.18
CA ARG A 112 -16.68 2.98 -5.69
C ARG A 112 -16.63 2.75 -4.17
N ALA A 113 -15.78 3.47 -3.45
CA ALA A 113 -15.56 3.26 -2.02
C ALA A 113 -16.83 3.43 -1.19
N ALA A 114 -17.68 4.40 -1.55
CA ALA A 114 -18.95 4.65 -0.86
C ALA A 114 -19.91 3.46 -0.98
N GLU A 115 -20.02 2.87 -2.17
CA GLU A 115 -20.85 1.69 -2.45
C GLU A 115 -20.38 0.47 -1.65
N LEU A 116 -19.05 0.28 -1.58
CA LEU A 116 -18.43 -0.86 -0.91
C LEU A 116 -18.20 -0.62 0.59
N GLY A 117 -18.50 0.59 1.11
CA GLY A 117 -18.23 0.98 2.49
C GLY A 117 -16.74 1.04 2.86
N ILE A 118 -15.84 1.20 1.87
CA ILE A 118 -14.39 1.29 2.05
C ILE A 118 -14.06 2.66 2.61
N ALA A 119 -13.53 2.71 3.82
CA ALA A 119 -13.11 3.95 4.47
C ALA A 119 -11.65 4.32 4.17
N ALA A 120 -10.81 3.34 3.87
CA ALA A 120 -9.40 3.58 3.57
C ALA A 120 -8.83 2.61 2.53
N ILE A 121 -7.96 3.13 1.66
CA ILE A 121 -7.18 2.37 0.70
C ILE A 121 -5.70 2.66 0.97
N THR A 122 -4.93 1.64 1.29
CA THR A 122 -3.49 1.77 1.54
C THR A 122 -2.71 1.32 0.32
N VAL A 123 -1.79 2.16 -0.15
CA VAL A 123 -1.03 1.95 -1.38
C VAL A 123 0.45 1.88 -1.05
N GLU A 124 1.13 0.83 -1.47
CA GLU A 124 2.60 0.81 -1.50
C GLU A 124 3.06 1.28 -2.88
N ALA A 125 3.49 2.55 -2.95
CA ALA A 125 3.67 3.27 -4.21
C ALA A 125 5.08 3.19 -4.80
N ASP A 126 6.02 2.55 -4.10
CA ASP A 126 7.37 2.33 -4.57
C ASP A 126 8.06 1.11 -3.93
N GLY A 127 9.09 0.60 -4.59
CA GLY A 127 9.89 -0.53 -4.09
C GLY A 127 11.18 -0.06 -3.43
N SER A 128 11.50 -0.57 -2.22
CA SER A 128 12.82 -0.35 -1.59
C SER A 128 13.73 -1.57 -1.59
N LYS A 129 13.30 -2.70 -2.18
CA LYS A 129 13.97 -4.01 -2.04
C LYS A 129 14.28 -4.36 -0.57
N MET A 130 13.33 -4.06 0.32
CA MET A 130 13.44 -4.23 1.78
C MET A 130 14.60 -3.46 2.43
N ARG A 131 15.13 -2.42 1.78
CA ARG A 131 16.10 -1.50 2.38
C ARG A 131 15.40 -0.46 3.26
N PRO A 132 16.06 -0.02 4.35
CA PRO A 132 15.50 0.97 5.27
C PRO A 132 15.39 2.37 4.66
N VAL A 133 16.24 2.70 3.68
CA VAL A 133 16.16 3.97 2.93
C VAL A 133 16.26 3.68 1.44
N LYS A 134 15.69 4.57 0.61
CA LYS A 134 15.93 4.58 -0.83
C LYS A 134 15.98 6.00 -1.39
N ALA A 135 16.70 6.18 -2.48
CA ALA A 135 16.38 7.25 -3.43
C ALA A 135 15.25 6.77 -4.34
N PRO A 136 14.29 7.62 -4.74
CA PRO A 136 13.31 7.30 -5.79
C PRO A 136 14.00 7.18 -7.17
N ALA A 137 13.47 6.33 -8.05
CA ALA A 137 13.83 6.36 -9.47
C ALA A 137 12.98 7.39 -10.23
N ALA A 138 13.37 7.71 -11.47
CA ALA A 138 12.65 8.67 -12.32
C ALA A 138 11.16 8.34 -12.55
N HIS A 139 10.77 7.07 -12.45
CA HIS A 139 9.38 6.61 -12.61
C HIS A 139 8.66 6.37 -11.27
N GLU A 140 9.31 6.69 -10.15
CA GLU A 140 8.73 6.53 -8.81
C GLU A 140 8.47 7.90 -8.15
N PRO A 141 7.45 7.99 -7.27
CA PRO A 141 6.47 6.94 -6.94
C PRO A 141 5.36 6.80 -8.00
N VAL A 142 4.76 5.61 -8.08
CA VAL A 142 3.58 5.37 -8.92
C VAL A 142 2.33 5.64 -8.09
N LEU A 143 1.81 6.86 -8.19
CA LEU A 143 0.68 7.33 -7.38
C LEU A 143 -0.64 7.31 -8.17
N PRO A 144 -1.73 6.79 -7.57
CA PRO A 144 -3.08 6.99 -8.10
C PRO A 144 -3.53 8.44 -7.91
N ALA A 145 -4.37 8.95 -8.82
CA ALA A 145 -4.86 10.33 -8.77
C ALA A 145 -5.73 10.61 -7.53
N SER A 146 -6.34 9.56 -6.99
CA SER A 146 -7.15 9.57 -5.76
C SER A 146 -6.34 9.70 -4.47
N THR A 147 -5.00 9.72 -4.52
CA THR A 147 -4.15 9.83 -3.32
C THR A 147 -4.52 11.07 -2.48
N THR A 148 -4.98 10.83 -1.26
CA THR A 148 -5.35 11.88 -0.28
C THR A 148 -4.20 12.23 0.66
N LEU A 149 -3.31 11.26 0.94
CA LEU A 149 -2.19 11.42 1.83
C LEU A 149 -0.97 10.63 1.32
N LEU A 150 0.15 11.32 1.18
CA LEU A 150 1.46 10.70 0.92
C LEU A 150 2.22 10.56 2.24
N ALA A 151 2.60 9.33 2.59
CA ALA A 151 3.30 8.99 3.82
C ALA A 151 4.72 8.46 3.52
N PRO A 152 5.75 9.32 3.56
CA PRO A 152 7.13 8.88 3.48
C PRO A 152 7.52 8.06 4.71
N VAL A 153 8.10 6.88 4.47
CA VAL A 153 8.59 5.97 5.49
C VAL A 153 10.10 5.84 5.35
N VAL A 154 10.79 5.91 6.47
CA VAL A 154 12.24 5.71 6.59
C VAL A 154 12.53 4.81 7.78
N GLY A 155 13.32 3.77 7.56
CA GLY A 155 13.84 2.91 8.62
C GLY A 155 14.86 3.64 9.47
N LEU A 156 14.59 3.76 10.77
CA LEU A 156 15.48 4.44 11.72
C LEU A 156 16.83 3.71 11.88
N ASP A 157 16.87 2.43 11.56
CA ASP A 157 18.07 1.60 11.51
C ASP A 157 19.10 2.03 10.45
N ALA A 158 18.72 2.92 9.52
CA ALA A 158 19.63 3.58 8.60
C ALA A 158 20.40 4.75 9.21
N VAL A 159 19.97 5.30 10.35
CA VAL A 159 20.65 6.45 10.98
C VAL A 159 22.06 6.04 11.42
N GLY A 160 23.05 6.85 11.00
CA GLY A 160 24.46 6.59 11.28
C GLY A 160 25.09 5.46 10.45
N ARG A 161 24.34 4.86 9.51
CA ARG A 161 24.88 3.84 8.59
C ARG A 161 25.51 4.45 7.34
N PRO A 162 26.50 3.77 6.72
CA PRO A 162 27.03 4.20 5.43
C PRO A 162 25.96 4.22 4.33
N ILE A 163 26.08 5.16 3.41
CA ILE A 163 25.27 5.20 2.17
C ILE A 163 25.83 4.15 1.22
N ASP A 164 25.38 2.90 1.34
CA ASP A 164 25.79 1.77 0.49
C ASP A 164 24.60 0.91 0.07
N ALA A 165 24.82 -0.08 -0.81
CA ALA A 165 23.75 -0.94 -1.32
C ALA A 165 23.13 -1.89 -0.27
N ARG A 166 23.73 -2.00 0.92
CA ARG A 166 23.20 -2.79 2.05
C ARG A 166 22.16 -2.00 2.83
N THR A 167 22.34 -0.69 2.93
CA THR A 167 21.49 0.22 3.72
C THR A 167 20.52 1.01 2.85
N VAL A 168 20.96 1.43 1.66
CA VAL A 168 20.22 2.32 0.79
C VAL A 168 19.91 1.60 -0.52
N HIS A 169 18.66 1.63 -0.95
CA HIS A 169 18.31 1.23 -2.31
C HIS A 169 18.59 2.40 -3.27
N ARG A 170 19.42 2.14 -4.29
CA ARG A 170 19.99 3.13 -5.22
C ARG A 170 20.90 4.18 -4.53
N PRO A 171 21.96 3.73 -3.83
CA PRO A 171 22.87 4.64 -3.11
C PRO A 171 23.56 5.67 -4.02
N GLU A 172 23.79 5.33 -5.29
CA GLU A 172 24.36 6.21 -6.29
C GLU A 172 23.53 7.48 -6.52
N LEU A 173 22.20 7.38 -6.47
CA LEU A 173 21.31 8.52 -6.63
C LEU A 173 21.32 9.44 -5.39
N VAL A 174 21.53 8.88 -4.20
CA VAL A 174 21.68 9.69 -2.97
C VAL A 174 23.00 10.46 -2.98
N ARG A 175 24.09 9.83 -3.47
CA ARG A 175 25.43 10.44 -3.52
C ARG A 175 25.58 11.53 -4.59
N ALA A 176 24.63 11.63 -5.52
CA ALA A 176 24.65 12.61 -6.60
C ALA A 176 24.07 13.98 -6.21
N VAL A 177 23.58 14.12 -4.97
CA VAL A 177 22.92 15.32 -4.42
C VAL A 177 23.82 15.99 -3.38
#